data_AF-A0A3S3CTM8-F1
#
_entry.id   AF-A0A3S3CTM8-F1
#
_cell.length_a   1.000
_cell.length_b   1.000
_cell.length_c   1.000
_cell.angle_alpha   90.00
_cell.angle_beta   90.00
_cell.angle_gamma   90.00
#
_symmetry.space_group_name_H-M   'P 1'
#
loop_
_entity.id
_entity.type
_entity.pdbx_description
1 polymer ?
#
loop_
_entity_poly.entity_id
_entity_poly.type
_entity_poly.pdbx_seq_one_letter_code
_entity_poly.pdbx_strand_id
1 'polypeptide(L)'
;MVVFGLDDAPVFAGFFLEPYGDLDVEAVQADVVNAILNLQKDRPDIGMLLLECGGLGPYAAAVQEATDLPVFDYTSMVEFFVGGLTRKPFTGLL
;
A
#
# COMPACT_ATOMS: atom_id res chain seq x y z
N MET A 1 -9.20 8.55 11.43
CA MET A 1 -8.96 8.21 10.01
C MET A 1 -8.56 9.47 9.28
N VAL A 2 -7.48 9.44 8.53
CA VAL A 2 -7.03 10.50 7.63
C VAL A 2 -6.99 9.90 6.23
N VAL A 3 -7.35 10.70 5.23
CA VAL A 3 -7.12 10.40 3.81
C VAL A 3 -6.00 11.32 3.36
N PHE A 4 -4.99 10.75 2.71
CA PHE A 4 -3.81 11.45 2.24
C PHE A 4 -3.58 11.09 0.78
N GLY A 5 -3.49 12.11 -0.07
CA GLY A 5 -3.26 11.97 -1.51
C GLY A 5 -1.77 11.96 -1.85
N LEU A 6 -1.45 11.42 -3.02
CA LEU A 6 -0.09 11.40 -3.58
C LEU A 6 0.09 12.49 -4.66
N ASP A 7 -0.75 13.52 -4.66
CA ASP A 7 -0.75 14.60 -5.66
C ASP A 7 0.57 15.38 -5.67
N ASP A 8 1.24 15.48 -4.52
CA ASP A 8 2.54 16.14 -4.35
C ASP A 8 3.74 15.20 -4.56
N ALA A 9 3.52 13.91 -4.85
CA ALA A 9 4.57 12.94 -5.13
C ALA A 9 4.93 13.00 -6.63
N PRO A 10 6.04 13.62 -7.03
CA PRO A 10 6.25 14.10 -8.40
C PRO A 10 6.28 13.00 -9.46
N VAL A 11 6.87 11.85 -9.15
CA VAL A 11 6.95 10.69 -10.05
C VAL A 11 5.60 10.00 -10.10
N PHE A 12 4.95 9.76 -8.96
CA PHE A 12 3.62 9.15 -8.91
C PHE A 12 2.57 10.02 -9.63
N ALA A 13 2.48 11.30 -9.27
CA ALA A 13 1.58 12.27 -9.88
C ALA A 13 1.83 12.40 -11.38
N GLY A 14 3.10 12.48 -11.80
CA GLY A 14 3.47 12.53 -13.21
C GLY A 14 2.91 11.34 -14.01
N PHE A 15 3.10 10.11 -13.55
CA PHE A 15 2.63 8.94 -14.30
C PHE A 15 1.12 8.71 -14.22
N PHE A 16 0.51 8.93 -13.06
CA PHE A 16 -0.90 8.57 -12.85
C PHE A 16 -1.88 9.71 -13.15
N LEU A 17 -1.45 10.98 -13.11
CA LEU A 17 -2.28 12.14 -13.47
C LEU A 17 -1.98 12.66 -14.88
N GLU A 18 -0.75 12.52 -15.36
CA GLU A 18 -0.31 13.00 -16.68
C GLU A 18 0.46 11.92 -17.48
N PRO A 19 -0.21 10.83 -17.90
CA PRO A 19 0.47 9.63 -18.42
C PRO A 19 1.26 9.92 -19.71
N TYR A 20 2.55 10.19 -19.55
CA TYR A 20 3.52 10.35 -20.63
C TYR A 20 4.78 9.56 -20.31
N GLY A 21 5.28 8.80 -21.30
CA GLY A 21 6.51 8.01 -21.16
C GLY A 21 6.31 6.63 -20.50
N ASP A 22 7.43 5.97 -20.23
CA ASP A 22 7.49 4.65 -19.60
C ASP A 22 7.45 4.76 -18.08
N LEU A 23 6.65 3.92 -17.43
CA LEU A 23 6.54 3.87 -15.96
C LEU A 23 7.86 3.41 -15.32
N ASP A 24 8.49 4.29 -14.56
CA ASP A 24 9.60 3.94 -13.67
C ASP A 24 9.04 3.45 -12.33
N VAL A 25 8.91 2.13 -12.21
CA VAL A 25 8.32 1.47 -11.04
C VAL A 25 9.14 1.72 -9.78
N GLU A 26 10.48 1.77 -9.87
CA GLU A 26 11.35 1.98 -8.71
C GLU A 26 11.23 3.43 -8.21
N ALA A 27 11.19 4.39 -9.13
CA ALA A 27 11.01 5.79 -8.79
C ALA A 27 9.62 6.06 -8.17
N VAL A 28 8.56 5.44 -8.70
CA VAL A 28 7.22 5.53 -8.10
C VAL A 28 7.20 4.90 -6.70
N GLN A 29 7.82 3.74 -6.52
CA GLN A 29 7.90 3.10 -5.20
C GLN A 29 8.57 4.02 -4.19
N ALA A 30 9.69 4.64 -4.54
CA ALA A 30 10.40 5.57 -3.68
C ALA A 30 9.51 6.77 -3.27
N ASP A 31 8.77 7.32 -4.23
CA ASP A 31 7.82 8.41 -3.98
C ASP A 31 6.71 8.03 -3.00
N VAL A 32 6.05 6.88 -3.24
CA VAL A 32 4.99 6.37 -2.37
C VAL A 32 5.51 6.14 -0.94
N VAL A 33 6.67 5.49 -0.80
CA VAL A 33 7.29 5.23 0.50
C VAL A 33 7.64 6.53 1.22
N ASN A 34 8.28 7.48 0.53
CA ASN A 34 8.66 8.77 1.11
C ASN A 34 7.44 9.56 1.59
N ALA A 35 6.37 9.59 0.79
CA ALA A 35 5.14 10.30 1.15
C ALA A 35 4.50 9.72 2.42
N ILE A 36 4.45 8.37 2.54
CA ILE A 36 3.89 7.70 3.72
C ILE A 36 4.78 7.87 4.95
N LEU A 37 6.11 7.80 4.81
CA LEU A 37 7.04 8.07 5.91
C LEU A 37 6.91 9.50 6.44
N ASN A 38 6.67 10.47 5.55
CA ASN A 38 6.40 11.86 5.98
C ASN A 38 5.06 11.96 6.71
N LEU A 39 4.00 11.32 6.20
CA LEU A 39 2.72 11.24 6.89
C LEU A 39 2.85 10.62 8.30
N GLN A 40 3.63 9.54 8.44
CA GLN A 40 3.86 8.87 9.73
C GLN A 40 4.61 9.78 10.73
N LYS A 41 5.57 10.58 10.27
CA LYS A 41 6.26 11.59 11.11
C LYS A 41 5.29 12.65 11.64
N ASP A 42 4.39 13.13 10.78
CA ASP A 42 3.40 14.14 11.14
C ASP A 42 2.26 13.56 12.00
N ARG A 43 2.01 12.25 11.87
CA ARG A 43 0.93 11.52 12.54
C ARG A 43 1.43 10.19 13.14
N PRO A 44 2.16 10.25 14.27
CA PRO A 44 2.70 9.05 14.93
C PRO A 44 1.61 8.15 15.53
N ASP A 45 0.35 8.57 15.54
CA ASP A 45 -0.80 7.81 15.99
C ASP A 45 -1.39 6.86 14.92
N ILE A 46 -0.87 6.88 13.69
CA ILE A 46 -1.27 5.95 12.63
C ILE A 46 -0.82 4.53 13.00
N GLY A 47 -1.78 3.64 13.21
CA GLY A 47 -1.53 2.23 13.53
C GLY A 47 -1.71 1.25 12.36
N MET A 48 -2.18 1.70 11.20
CA MET A 48 -2.37 0.88 9.99
C MET A 48 -2.54 1.75 8.75
N LEU A 49 -2.31 1.17 7.57
CA LEU A 49 -2.45 1.83 6.28
C LEU A 49 -3.41 1.03 5.38
N LEU A 50 -4.24 1.74 4.63
CA LEU A 50 -5.08 1.18 3.56
C LEU A 50 -4.72 1.90 2.25
N LEU A 51 -4.23 1.15 1.26
CA LEU A 51 -3.93 1.68 -0.07
C LEU A 51 -5.17 1.55 -0.95
N GLU A 52 -5.82 2.68 -1.24
CA GLU A 52 -7.13 2.70 -1.90
C GLU A 52 -7.06 2.61 -3.44
N CYS A 53 -6.01 3.14 -4.06
CA CYS A 53 -5.85 3.11 -5.51
C CYS A 53 -5.37 1.73 -5.96
N GLY A 54 -6.04 1.13 -6.96
CA GLY A 54 -5.67 -0.17 -7.52
C GLY A 54 -4.25 -0.22 -8.11
N GLY A 55 -3.67 0.94 -8.46
CA GLY A 55 -2.29 1.06 -8.92
C GLY A 55 -1.22 0.99 -7.81
N LEU A 56 -1.61 1.00 -6.53
CA LEU A 56 -0.68 1.02 -5.41
C LEU A 56 -0.29 -0.36 -4.86
N GLY A 57 -1.04 -1.40 -5.22
CA GLY A 57 -0.78 -2.77 -4.77
C GLY A 57 0.67 -3.25 -4.98
N PRO A 58 1.34 -2.96 -6.12
CA PRO A 58 2.74 -3.33 -6.34
C PRO A 58 3.72 -2.77 -5.29
N TYR A 59 3.37 -1.69 -4.59
CA TYR A 59 4.24 -1.01 -3.62
C TYR A 59 3.93 -1.35 -2.16
N ALA A 60 2.87 -2.13 -1.90
CA ALA A 60 2.38 -2.41 -0.54
C ALA A 60 3.46 -3.06 0.36
N ALA A 61 4.23 -4.00 -0.18
CA ALA A 61 5.30 -4.67 0.56
C ALA A 61 6.44 -3.71 0.96
N ALA A 62 6.87 -2.85 0.04
CA ALA A 62 7.92 -1.85 0.31
C ALA A 62 7.46 -0.81 1.36
N VAL A 63 6.19 -0.41 1.31
CA VAL A 63 5.59 0.47 2.33
C VAL A 63 5.56 -0.21 3.69
N GLN A 64 5.17 -1.47 3.75
CA GLN A 64 5.14 -2.24 5.00
C GLN A 64 6.54 -2.36 5.61
N GLU A 65 7.55 -2.70 4.82
CA GLU A 65 8.94 -2.78 5.25
C GLU A 65 9.46 -1.44 5.80
N ALA A 66 9.16 -0.33 5.12
CA ALA A 66 9.63 0.99 5.52
C ALA A 66 8.96 1.54 6.79
N THR A 67 7.69 1.20 7.01
CA THR A 67 6.87 1.81 8.08
C THR A 67 6.72 0.94 9.33
N ASP A 68 6.97 -0.37 9.22
CA ASP A 68 6.66 -1.39 10.22
C ASP A 68 5.17 -1.41 10.64
N LEU A 69 4.29 -0.92 9.76
CA LEU A 69 2.84 -0.88 9.99
C LEU A 69 2.12 -1.97 9.19
N PRO A 70 0.95 -2.46 9.67
CA PRO A 70 0.04 -3.24 8.84
C PRO A 70 -0.42 -2.43 7.61
N VAL A 71 -0.23 -2.99 6.41
CA VAL A 71 -0.67 -2.41 5.14
C VAL A 71 -1.71 -3.32 4.51
N PHE A 72 -2.83 -2.73 4.10
CA PHE A 72 -3.92 -3.43 3.42
C PHE A 72 -4.20 -2.78 2.07
N ASP A 73 -4.63 -3.60 1.12
CA ASP A 73 -5.13 -3.18 -0.20
C ASP A 73 -6.16 -4.19 -0.72
N TYR A 74 -6.61 -4.03 -1.96
CA TYR A 74 -7.59 -4.96 -2.55
C TYR A 74 -7.07 -6.40 -2.68
N THR A 75 -5.75 -6.61 -2.80
CA THR A 75 -5.16 -7.96 -2.89
C THR A 75 -5.27 -8.67 -1.55
N SER A 76 -4.97 -7.99 -0.45
CA SER A 76 -5.14 -8.52 0.91
C SER A 76 -6.59 -8.92 1.20
N MET A 77 -7.56 -8.14 0.69
CA MET A 77 -8.98 -8.45 0.79
C MET A 77 -9.34 -9.71 -0.03
N VAL A 78 -8.83 -9.81 -1.27
CA VAL A 78 -9.06 -10.97 -2.12
C VAL A 78 -8.46 -12.23 -1.50
N GLU A 79 -7.26 -12.16 -0.94
CA GLU A 79 -6.62 -13.29 -0.23
C GLU A 79 -7.46 -13.74 0.97
N PHE A 80 -7.97 -12.81 1.77
CA PHE A 80 -8.89 -13.11 2.86
C PHE A 80 -10.15 -13.84 2.36
N PHE A 81 -10.75 -13.34 1.27
CA PHE A 81 -11.93 -13.95 0.66
C PHE A 81 -11.65 -15.37 0.13
N VAL A 82 -10.53 -15.55 -0.59
CA VAL A 82 -10.08 -16.85 -1.09
C VAL A 82 -9.84 -17.83 0.06
N GLY A 83 -9.27 -17.38 1.18
CA GLY A 83 -9.07 -18.20 2.38
C GLY A 83 -10.39 -18.71 3.00
N GLY A 84 -11.47 -17.94 2.87
CA GLY A 84 -12.81 -18.37 3.25
C GLY A 84 -13.39 -19.45 2.33
N LEU A 85 -13.11 -19.37 1.03
CA LEU A 85 -13.59 -20.33 0.02
C LEU A 85 -12.76 -21.62 -0.03
N THR A 86 -11.50 -21.58 0.40
CA THR A 86 -10.52 -22.68 0.27
C THR A 86 -10.09 -23.25 1.63
N ARG A 87 -11.04 -23.36 2.57
CA ARG A 87 -10.79 -23.82 3.95
C ARG A 87 -10.20 -25.23 3.98
N LYS A 88 -9.08 -25.40 4.70
CA LYS A 88 -8.48 -26.72 5.00
C LYS A 88 -9.00 -27.26 6.34
N PRO A 89 -9.11 -28.59 6.52
CA PRO A 89 -9.40 -29.18 7.82
C PRO A 89 -8.40 -28.71 8.88
N PHE A 90 -8.89 -28.39 10.08
CA PHE A 90 -8.01 -28.00 11.19
C PHE A 90 -7.19 -29.19 11.67
N THR A 91 -5.86 -29.07 11.64
CA THR A 91 -4.92 -30.06 12.18
C THR A 91 -4.15 -29.44 13.35
N GLY A 92 -4.68 -29.59 14.56
CA GLY A 92 -4.09 -29.10 15.81
C GLY A 92 -4.69 -29.80 17.02
N LEU A 93 -4.09 -29.64 18.19
CA LEU A 93 -4.65 -30.10 19.46
C LEU A 93 -5.44 -28.95 20.08
N LEU A 94 -6.67 -29.23 20.53
CA LEU A 94 -7.48 -28.34 21.35
C LEU A 94 -7.02 -28.39 22.81
#